data_AF-A0A1Y3GEH8-F1
#
_entry.id   AF-A0A1Y3GEH8-F1
#
_cell.length_a   1.000
_cell.length_b   1.000
_cell.length_c   1.000
_cell.angle_alpha   90.00
_cell.angle_beta   90.00
_cell.angle_gamma   90.00
#
_symmetry.space_group_name_H-M   'P 1'
#
loop_
_entity.id
_entity.type
_entity.pdbx_description
1 polymer ?
#
loop_
_entity_poly.entity_id
_entity_poly.type
_entity_poly.pdbx_seq_one_letter_code
_entity_poly.pdbx_strand_id
1 'polypeptide(L)'
;MLMEGLKYPIKEDKGLINILIGGLLLLLSFLLIPAFIVVGYLIKVGAETSRGNDRLIEFGEWINLLVTGFVGWIITIIYSIIPFLIWSAVAFILIGILGIGGAGDSALVAGVGLLGFVLLWLFGLLVGILIYYTLPAALINYGRESSFKAAFRLSQLKEIWMTREYFTAALIPIVLMVIQYIVITILGFTIIGLILVPFVYFYFHLVIIRIFGIAFRNVVGRPGI
;
A
#
# COMPACT_ATOMS: atom_id res chain seq x y z
N MET A 1 11.94 10.18 10.13
CA MET A 1 11.06 9.38 9.24
C MET A 1 11.30 9.60 7.75
N LEU A 2 10.91 10.73 7.15
CA LEU A 2 11.06 10.97 5.69
C LEU A 2 12.51 10.84 5.22
N MET A 3 13.43 11.56 5.86
CA MET A 3 14.85 11.53 5.49
C MET A 3 15.47 10.13 5.71
N GLU A 4 15.09 9.44 6.77
CA GLU A 4 15.53 8.06 7.02
C GLU A 4 15.02 7.09 5.96
N GLY A 5 13.76 7.25 5.53
CA GLY A 5 13.18 6.48 4.43
C GLY A 5 13.94 6.70 3.13
N LEU A 6 14.14 7.96 2.72
CA LEU A 6 14.84 8.32 1.48
C LEU A 6 16.30 7.85 1.44
N LYS A 7 16.99 7.87 2.59
CA LYS A 7 18.38 7.40 2.70
C LYS A 7 18.50 5.88 2.71
N TYR A 8 17.45 5.15 3.07
CA TYR A 8 17.52 3.69 3.26
C TYR A 8 18.04 2.94 2.02
N PRO A 9 17.54 3.18 0.80
CA PRO A 9 18.03 2.49 -0.39
C PRO A 9 19.41 2.96 -0.88
N ILE A 10 19.98 4.03 -0.30
CA ILE A 10 21.20 4.70 -0.76
C ILE A 10 22.35 4.55 0.27
N LYS A 11 22.07 4.02 1.46
CA LYS A 11 23.02 4.00 2.59
C LYS A 11 24.27 3.13 2.36
N GLU A 12 24.17 2.13 1.49
CA GLU A 12 25.20 1.09 1.32
C GLU A 12 25.34 0.73 -0.16
N ASP A 13 26.51 0.22 -0.57
CA ASP A 13 26.80 -0.18 -1.96
C ASP A 13 25.79 -1.20 -2.50
N LYS A 14 25.25 -2.04 -1.61
CA LYS A 14 24.23 -3.05 -1.95
C LYS A 14 22.83 -2.45 -2.20
N GLY A 15 22.62 -1.18 -1.87
CA GLY A 15 21.36 -0.46 -2.11
C GLY A 15 20.99 -0.40 -3.59
N LEU A 16 21.96 -0.08 -4.45
CA LEU A 16 21.77 -0.07 -5.89
C LEU A 16 21.44 -1.47 -6.42
N ILE A 17 22.10 -2.52 -5.92
CA ILE A 17 21.83 -3.91 -6.30
C ILE A 17 20.38 -4.29 -5.98
N ASN A 18 19.89 -3.92 -4.79
CA ASN A 18 18.50 -4.18 -4.43
C ASN A 18 17.51 -3.41 -5.33
N ILE A 19 17.81 -2.16 -5.69
CA ILE A 19 16.97 -1.40 -6.62
C ILE A 19 16.96 -2.07 -8.00
N LEU A 20 18.11 -2.56 -8.48
CA LEU A 20 18.21 -3.25 -9.76
C LEU A 20 17.44 -4.57 -9.77
N ILE A 21 17.59 -5.40 -8.72
CA ILE A 21 16.86 -6.66 -8.59
C ILE A 21 15.37 -6.39 -8.45
N GLY A 22 14.96 -5.48 -7.57
CA GLY A 22 13.56 -5.14 -7.34
C GLY A 22 12.90 -4.55 -8.60
N GLY A 23 13.60 -3.67 -9.31
CA GLY A 23 13.14 -3.13 -10.60
C GLY A 23 13.01 -4.20 -11.67
N LEU A 24 13.98 -5.12 -11.78
CA LEU A 24 13.89 -6.24 -12.73
C LEU A 24 12.73 -7.20 -12.40
N LEU A 25 12.50 -7.50 -11.12
CA LEU A 25 11.37 -8.30 -10.69
C LEU A 25 10.03 -7.60 -11.00
N LEU A 26 9.95 -6.29 -10.82
CA LEU A 26 8.78 -5.51 -11.21
C LEU A 26 8.58 -5.47 -12.73
N LEU A 27 9.65 -5.40 -13.52
CA LEU A 27 9.59 -5.51 -14.98
C LEU A 27 9.02 -6.88 -15.41
N LEU A 28 9.38 -7.94 -14.68
CA LEU A 28 8.89 -9.31 -14.88
C LEU A 28 7.59 -9.62 -14.11
N SER A 29 6.94 -8.63 -13.51
CA SER A 29 5.77 -8.83 -12.63
C SER A 29 4.56 -9.45 -13.35
N PHE A 30 4.47 -9.34 -14.68
CA PHE A 30 3.44 -10.00 -15.47
C PHE A 30 3.45 -11.53 -15.36
N LEU A 31 4.57 -12.12 -14.89
CA LEU A 31 4.71 -13.55 -14.59
C LEU A 31 4.14 -13.95 -13.22
N LEU A 32 3.60 -13.00 -12.44
CA LEU A 32 3.06 -13.13 -11.08
C LEU A 32 4.07 -13.53 -10.00
N ILE A 33 4.90 -14.56 -10.21
CA ILE A 33 5.91 -15.01 -9.24
C ILE A 33 6.86 -13.87 -8.84
N PRO A 34 7.45 -13.10 -9.78
CA PRO A 34 8.31 -11.96 -9.42
C PRO A 34 7.57 -10.88 -8.61
N ALA A 35 6.28 -10.65 -8.89
CA ALA A 35 5.48 -9.68 -8.16
C ALA A 35 5.32 -10.08 -6.69
N PHE A 36 5.04 -11.36 -6.41
CA PHE A 36 4.98 -11.86 -5.04
C PHE A 36 6.33 -11.74 -4.32
N ILE A 37 7.45 -12.03 -4.99
CA ILE A 37 8.78 -11.85 -4.38
C ILE A 37 9.00 -10.40 -3.95
N VAL A 38 8.63 -9.42 -4.78
CA VAL A 38 8.74 -7.99 -4.44
C VAL A 38 7.87 -7.65 -3.23
N VAL A 39 6.61 -8.10 -3.21
CA VAL A 39 5.71 -7.87 -2.05
C VAL A 39 6.31 -8.48 -0.77
N GLY A 40 6.79 -9.72 -0.83
CA GLY A 40 7.41 -10.39 0.31
C GLY A 40 8.66 -9.66 0.81
N TYR A 41 9.48 -9.14 -0.10
CA TYR A 41 10.64 -8.32 0.24
C TYR A 41 10.23 -7.02 0.96
N LEU A 42 9.24 -6.30 0.44
CA LEU A 42 8.72 -5.08 1.09
C LEU A 42 8.19 -5.37 2.49
N ILE A 43 7.43 -6.47 2.66
CA ILE A 43 6.94 -6.94 3.96
C ILE A 43 8.11 -7.22 4.92
N LYS A 44 9.14 -7.96 4.46
CA LYS A 44 10.33 -8.27 5.27
C LYS A 44 11.06 -7.00 5.70
N VAL A 45 11.24 -6.02 4.80
CA VAL A 45 11.84 -4.72 5.12
C VAL A 45 11.01 -3.98 6.17
N GLY A 46 9.69 -3.88 5.98
CA GLY A 46 8.80 -3.23 6.94
C GLY A 46 8.84 -3.89 8.32
N ALA A 47 8.84 -5.21 8.37
CA ALA A 47 8.93 -6.00 9.60
C ALA A 47 10.26 -5.79 10.33
N GLU A 48 11.39 -5.93 9.64
CA GLU A 48 12.73 -5.69 10.21
C GLU A 48 12.90 -4.25 10.71
N THR A 49 12.39 -3.29 9.95
CA THR A 49 12.34 -1.89 10.37
C THR A 49 11.56 -1.72 11.67
N SER A 50 10.41 -2.37 11.79
CA SER A 50 9.57 -2.32 12.99
C SER A 50 10.23 -2.93 14.23
N ARG A 51 11.18 -3.85 14.03
CA ARG A 51 12.01 -4.47 15.08
C ARG A 51 13.21 -3.59 15.47
N GLY A 52 13.42 -2.45 14.81
CA GLY A 52 14.58 -1.59 15.03
C GLY A 52 15.83 -2.01 14.25
N ASN A 53 15.71 -2.96 13.32
CA ASN A 53 16.80 -3.31 12.44
C ASN A 53 16.87 -2.29 11.28
N ASP A 54 17.93 -1.49 11.29
CA ASP A 54 18.15 -0.42 10.30
C ASP A 54 19.08 -0.86 9.16
N ARG A 55 19.51 -2.12 9.14
CA ARG A 55 20.34 -2.68 8.06
C ARG A 55 19.54 -2.83 6.78
N LEU A 56 20.23 -2.71 5.65
CA LEU A 56 19.67 -3.00 4.35
C LEU A 56 19.36 -4.51 4.25
N ILE A 57 18.13 -4.86 3.91
CA ILE A 57 17.76 -6.27 3.67
C ILE A 57 18.19 -6.63 2.25
N GLU A 58 19.01 -7.66 2.09
CA GLU A 58 19.40 -8.14 0.76
C GLU A 58 18.33 -9.08 0.19
N PHE A 59 18.19 -9.09 -1.14
CA PHE A 59 17.41 -10.14 -1.80
C PHE A 59 18.08 -11.49 -1.56
N GLY A 60 17.29 -12.46 -1.09
CA GLY A 60 17.73 -13.79 -0.74
C GLY A 60 16.55 -14.58 -0.19
N GLU A 61 16.77 -15.85 0.16
CA GLU A 61 15.71 -16.75 0.64
C GLU A 61 14.44 -16.67 -0.27
N TRP A 62 14.63 -16.76 -1.58
CA TRP A 62 13.59 -16.45 -2.59
C TRP A 62 12.24 -17.12 -2.35
N ILE A 63 12.24 -18.37 -1.90
CA ILE A 63 11.02 -19.12 -1.58
C ILE A 63 10.31 -18.51 -0.37
N ASN A 64 11.05 -18.08 0.65
CA ASN A 64 10.48 -17.37 1.80
C ASN A 64 9.85 -16.04 1.37
N LEU A 65 10.54 -15.27 0.52
CA LEU A 65 9.97 -14.04 -0.05
C LEU A 65 8.71 -14.32 -0.87
N LEU A 66 8.72 -15.35 -1.72
CA LEU A 66 7.56 -15.75 -2.51
C LEU A 66 6.36 -16.10 -1.61
N VAL A 67 6.56 -16.94 -0.59
CA VAL A 67 5.50 -17.34 0.34
C VAL A 67 4.99 -16.14 1.13
N THR A 68 5.90 -15.31 1.65
CA THR A 68 5.55 -14.10 2.40
C THR A 68 4.74 -13.14 1.54
N GLY A 69 5.13 -12.96 0.28
CA GLY A 69 4.43 -12.11 -0.66
C GLY A 69 3.07 -12.63 -1.07
N PHE A 70 2.96 -13.94 -1.32
CA PHE A 70 1.70 -14.58 -1.65
C PHE A 70 0.70 -14.49 -0.49
N VAL A 71 1.13 -14.75 0.75
CA VAL A 71 0.28 -14.59 1.94
C VAL A 71 -0.06 -13.11 2.17
N GLY A 72 0.90 -12.20 1.96
CA GLY A 72 0.66 -10.75 1.99
C GLY A 72 -0.38 -10.28 0.98
N TRP A 73 -0.40 -10.89 -0.21
CA TRP A 73 -1.42 -10.64 -1.23
C TRP A 73 -2.81 -11.15 -0.79
N ILE A 74 -2.89 -12.34 -0.18
CA ILE A 74 -4.15 -12.85 0.41
C ILE A 74 -4.66 -11.90 1.50
N ILE A 75 -3.77 -11.43 2.39
CA ILE A 75 -4.13 -10.44 3.42
C ILE A 75 -4.69 -9.17 2.77
N THR A 76 -4.02 -8.67 1.73
CA THR A 76 -4.45 -7.48 0.98
C THR A 76 -5.86 -7.67 0.38
N ILE A 77 -6.14 -8.84 -0.18
CA ILE A 77 -7.47 -9.19 -0.68
C ILE A 77 -8.50 -9.17 0.45
N ILE A 78 -8.23 -9.83 1.57
CA ILE A 78 -9.19 -9.89 2.70
C ILE A 78 -9.51 -8.50 3.24
N TYR A 79 -8.48 -7.65 3.40
CA TYR A 79 -8.64 -6.26 3.82
C TYR A 79 -9.40 -5.41 2.80
N SER A 80 -9.40 -5.79 1.52
CA SER A 80 -10.09 -5.07 0.45
C SER A 80 -11.51 -5.57 0.21
N ILE A 81 -11.79 -6.86 0.43
CA ILE A 81 -13.09 -7.48 0.14
C ILE A 81 -14.20 -6.84 0.98
N ILE A 82 -14.05 -6.75 2.30
CA ILE A 82 -15.14 -6.27 3.16
C ILE A 82 -15.52 -4.82 2.81
N PRO A 83 -14.58 -3.86 2.74
CA PRO A 83 -14.91 -2.49 2.34
C PRO A 83 -15.49 -2.41 0.92
N PHE A 84 -14.96 -3.21 -0.02
CA PHE A 84 -15.46 -3.25 -1.39
C PHE A 84 -16.90 -3.80 -1.49
N LEU A 85 -17.24 -4.83 -0.72
CA LEU A 85 -18.60 -5.37 -0.68
C LEU A 85 -19.58 -4.34 -0.12
N ILE A 86 -19.19 -3.61 0.93
CA ILE A 86 -20.02 -2.53 1.49
C ILE A 86 -20.23 -1.43 0.44
N TRP A 87 -19.17 -0.99 -0.25
CA TRP A 87 -19.26 -0.01 -1.32
C TRP A 87 -20.16 -0.49 -2.47
N SER A 88 -20.01 -1.75 -2.89
CA SER A 88 -20.79 -2.36 -3.96
C SER A 88 -22.27 -2.50 -3.59
N ALA A 89 -22.57 -2.83 -2.34
CA ALA A 89 -23.95 -2.90 -1.85
C ALA A 89 -24.63 -1.52 -1.89
N VAL A 90 -23.93 -0.46 -1.46
CA VAL A 90 -24.42 0.92 -1.54
C VAL A 90 -24.61 1.34 -3.01
N ALA A 91 -23.66 1.02 -3.87
CA ALA A 91 -23.77 1.27 -5.31
C ALA A 91 -25.01 0.60 -5.92
N PHE A 92 -25.22 -0.68 -5.59
CA PHE A 92 -26.36 -1.46 -6.10
C PHE A 92 -27.70 -0.87 -5.64
N ILE A 93 -27.82 -0.51 -4.36
CA ILE A 93 -29.03 0.13 -3.82
C ILE A 93 -29.28 1.46 -4.52
N LEU A 94 -28.26 2.29 -4.69
CA LEU A 94 -28.37 3.60 -5.32
C LEU A 94 -28.82 3.51 -6.78
N ILE A 95 -28.22 2.59 -7.55
CA ILE A 95 -28.62 2.33 -8.94
C ILE A 95 -30.07 1.83 -9.01
N GLY A 96 -30.47 0.94 -8.09
CA GLY A 96 -31.85 0.45 -8.00
C GLY A 96 -32.86 1.57 -7.74
N ILE A 97 -32.57 2.47 -6.80
CA ILE A 97 -33.43 3.64 -6.49
C ILE A 97 -33.57 4.55 -7.73
N LEU A 98 -32.45 4.85 -8.41
CA LEU A 98 -32.44 5.68 -9.61
C LEU A 98 -33.20 5.02 -10.78
N GLY A 99 -33.08 3.71 -10.93
CA GLY A 99 -33.77 2.93 -11.97
C GLY A 99 -35.29 2.88 -11.78
N ILE A 100 -35.78 2.86 -10.53
CA ILE A 100 -37.22 2.89 -10.21
C ILE A 100 -37.81 4.31 -10.40
N GLY A 101 -37.03 5.36 -10.14
CA GLY A 101 -37.45 6.76 -10.24
C GLY A 101 -37.51 7.34 -11.67
N GLY A 102 -37.13 6.58 -12.69
CA GLY A 102 -36.99 7.04 -14.10
C GLY A 102 -38.29 7.42 -14.83
N ALA A 103 -39.44 7.43 -14.15
CA ALA A 103 -40.73 7.87 -14.71
C ALA A 103 -41.03 9.37 -14.51
N GLY A 104 -40.10 10.13 -13.93
CA GLY A 104 -40.23 11.58 -13.65
C GLY A 104 -39.57 12.50 -14.68
N ASP A 105 -39.59 13.81 -14.40
CA ASP A 105 -38.94 14.84 -15.23
C ASP A 105 -37.46 14.52 -15.50
N SER A 106 -37.11 14.42 -16.78
CA SER A 106 -35.77 14.08 -17.27
C SER A 106 -34.64 14.93 -16.68
N ALA A 107 -34.88 16.22 -16.41
CA ALA A 107 -33.89 17.11 -15.82
C ALA A 107 -33.64 16.79 -14.33
N LEU A 108 -34.70 16.47 -13.59
CA LEU A 108 -34.60 16.07 -12.19
C LEU A 108 -33.92 14.71 -12.04
N VAL A 109 -34.26 13.74 -12.90
CA VAL A 109 -33.63 12.40 -12.92
C VAL A 109 -32.13 12.52 -13.21
N ALA A 110 -31.73 13.36 -14.17
CA ALA A 110 -30.33 13.60 -14.48
C ALA A 110 -29.58 14.26 -13.30
N GLY A 111 -30.18 15.25 -12.64
CA GLY A 111 -29.60 15.93 -11.48
C GLY A 111 -29.39 15.01 -10.28
N VAL A 112 -30.40 14.19 -9.94
CA VAL A 112 -30.31 13.20 -8.85
C VAL A 112 -29.31 12.09 -9.20
N GLY A 113 -29.25 11.66 -10.47
CA GLY A 113 -28.27 10.69 -10.94
C GLY A 113 -26.83 11.16 -10.80
N LEU A 114 -26.54 12.40 -11.19
CA LEU A 114 -25.21 13.01 -11.02
C LEU A 114 -24.82 13.13 -9.55
N LEU A 115 -25.73 13.62 -8.71
CA LEU A 115 -25.49 13.72 -7.26
C LEU A 115 -25.20 12.34 -6.65
N GLY A 116 -26.00 11.34 -7.00
CA GLY A 116 -25.78 9.95 -6.58
C GLY A 116 -24.40 9.43 -7.00
N PHE A 117 -24.01 9.65 -8.25
CA PHE A 117 -22.68 9.27 -8.75
C PHE A 117 -21.56 9.94 -7.96
N VAL A 118 -21.63 11.24 -7.71
CA VAL A 118 -20.62 11.99 -6.94
C VAL A 118 -20.52 11.45 -5.52
N LEU A 119 -21.65 11.21 -4.83
CA LEU A 119 -21.66 10.65 -3.48
C LEU A 119 -21.08 9.23 -3.44
N LEU A 120 -21.40 8.39 -4.43
CA LEU A 120 -20.84 7.04 -4.53
C LEU A 120 -19.32 7.07 -4.79
N TRP A 121 -18.86 8.01 -5.62
CA TRP A 121 -17.45 8.20 -5.88
C TRP A 121 -16.70 8.68 -4.63
N LEU A 122 -17.24 9.66 -3.91
CA LEU A 122 -16.70 10.11 -2.62
C LEU A 122 -16.66 8.98 -1.59
N PHE A 123 -17.71 8.15 -1.52
CA PHE A 123 -17.72 6.99 -0.65
C PHE A 123 -16.66 5.95 -1.04
N GLY A 124 -16.47 5.71 -2.33
CA GLY A 124 -15.39 4.86 -2.86
C GLY A 124 -14.00 5.39 -2.50
N LEU A 125 -13.81 6.71 -2.58
CA LEU A 125 -12.56 7.36 -2.15
C LEU A 125 -12.29 7.13 -0.66
N LEU A 126 -13.30 7.25 0.21
CA LEU A 126 -13.17 6.97 1.64
C LEU A 126 -12.78 5.51 1.90
N VAL A 127 -13.38 4.57 1.17
CA VAL A 127 -13.01 3.15 1.23
C VAL A 127 -11.57 2.91 0.80
N GLY A 128 -11.13 3.55 -0.29
CA GLY A 128 -9.74 3.48 -0.75
C GLY A 128 -8.75 4.02 0.29
N ILE A 129 -9.06 5.16 0.91
CA ILE A 129 -8.26 5.75 1.98
C ILE A 129 -8.18 4.81 3.19
N LEU A 130 -9.28 4.16 3.57
CA LEU A 130 -9.31 3.21 4.68
C LEU A 130 -8.39 2.01 4.42
N ILE A 131 -8.43 1.45 3.21
CA ILE A 131 -7.56 0.33 2.82
C ILE A 131 -6.09 0.78 2.83
N TYR A 132 -5.80 1.90 2.17
CA TYR A 132 -4.45 2.49 2.14
C TYR A 132 -3.88 2.74 3.54
N TYR A 133 -4.71 3.22 4.47
CA TYR A 133 -4.30 3.53 5.83
C TYR A 133 -4.02 2.29 6.67
N THR A 134 -4.88 1.28 6.59
CA THR A 134 -4.85 0.12 7.50
C THR A 134 -3.88 -0.97 7.05
N LEU A 135 -3.73 -1.16 5.74
CA LEU A 135 -3.01 -2.28 5.15
C LEU A 135 -1.51 -2.34 5.50
N PRO A 136 -0.72 -1.23 5.50
CA PRO A 136 0.71 -1.30 5.79
C PRO A 136 1.01 -1.86 7.18
N ALA A 137 0.29 -1.42 8.22
CA ALA A 137 0.47 -1.97 9.57
C ALA A 137 0.12 -3.46 9.66
N ALA A 138 -0.95 -3.90 8.99
CA ALA A 138 -1.34 -5.31 8.96
C ALA A 138 -0.26 -6.19 8.31
N LEU A 139 0.30 -5.74 7.19
CA LEU A 139 1.38 -6.42 6.47
C LEU A 139 2.69 -6.43 7.28
N ILE A 140 3.04 -5.32 7.94
CA ILE A 140 4.19 -5.23 8.83
C ILE A 140 4.03 -6.19 10.01
N ASN A 141 2.86 -6.21 10.66
CA ASN A 141 2.60 -7.10 11.80
C ASN A 141 2.65 -8.57 11.38
N TYR A 142 2.14 -8.90 10.19
CA TYR A 142 2.28 -10.22 9.59
C TYR A 142 3.74 -10.65 9.44
N GLY A 143 4.59 -9.80 8.84
CA GLY A 143 6.02 -10.09 8.69
C GLY A 143 6.79 -10.09 10.02
N ARG A 144 6.32 -9.33 11.01
CA ARG A 144 6.92 -9.23 12.35
C ARG A 144 6.65 -10.48 13.19
N GLU A 145 5.45 -11.03 13.13
CA GLU A 145 5.05 -12.21 13.92
C GLU A 145 5.16 -13.51 13.12
N SER A 146 5.50 -13.44 11.83
CA SER A 146 5.55 -14.57 10.89
C SER A 146 4.26 -15.41 10.92
N SER A 147 3.11 -14.77 11.17
CA SER A 147 1.84 -15.45 11.39
C SER A 147 0.71 -14.73 10.67
N PHE A 148 -0.02 -15.45 9.81
CA PHE A 148 -1.18 -14.92 9.09
C PHE A 148 -2.20 -14.26 10.03
N LYS A 149 -2.43 -14.86 11.22
CA LYS A 149 -3.36 -14.34 12.22
C LYS A 149 -2.94 -12.98 12.79
N ALA A 150 -1.64 -12.67 12.81
CA ALA A 150 -1.13 -11.39 13.31
C ALA A 150 -1.59 -10.21 12.44
N ALA A 151 -1.81 -10.44 11.14
CA ALA A 151 -2.37 -9.45 10.23
C ALA A 151 -3.77 -8.99 10.64
N PHE A 152 -4.51 -9.77 11.45
CA PHE A 152 -5.91 -9.51 11.81
C PHE A 152 -6.11 -9.27 13.30
N ARG A 153 -5.04 -9.00 14.06
CA ARG A 153 -5.15 -8.61 15.48
C ARG A 153 -5.62 -7.16 15.58
N LEU A 154 -6.90 -6.93 15.30
CA LEU A 154 -7.49 -5.60 15.17
C LEU A 154 -7.36 -4.75 16.44
N SER A 155 -7.37 -5.35 17.63
CA SER A 155 -7.14 -4.63 18.89
C SER A 155 -5.76 -3.97 18.91
N GLN A 156 -4.71 -4.75 18.65
CA GLN A 156 -3.33 -4.27 18.57
C GLN A 156 -3.13 -3.27 17.43
N LEU A 157 -3.70 -3.56 16.24
CA LEU A 157 -3.58 -2.67 15.09
C LEU A 157 -4.30 -1.34 15.30
N LYS A 158 -5.43 -1.33 16.01
CA LYS A 158 -6.18 -0.12 16.34
C LYS A 158 -5.34 0.83 17.21
N GLU A 159 -4.57 0.31 18.16
CA GLU A 159 -3.67 1.13 18.99
C GLU A 159 -2.61 1.83 18.13
N ILE A 160 -2.13 1.17 17.07
CA ILE A 160 -1.17 1.74 16.12
C ILE A 160 -1.85 2.78 15.22
N TRP A 161 -2.97 2.41 14.62
CA TRP A 161 -3.75 3.27 13.71
C TRP A 161 -4.26 4.56 14.37
N MET A 162 -4.48 4.56 15.68
CA MET A 162 -4.96 5.74 16.41
C MET A 162 -3.84 6.69 16.85
N THR A 163 -2.57 6.35 16.57
CA THR A 163 -1.45 7.22 16.95
C THR A 163 -1.23 8.36 15.96
N ARG A 164 -0.80 9.52 16.48
CA ARG A 164 -0.39 10.68 15.66
C ARG A 164 0.81 10.33 14.77
N GLU A 165 1.71 9.48 15.26
CA GLU A 165 2.89 9.05 14.54
C GLU A 165 2.52 8.25 13.29
N TYR A 166 1.63 7.25 13.42
CA TYR A 166 1.17 6.48 12.29
C TYR A 166 0.35 7.32 11.30
N PHE A 167 -0.49 8.23 11.81
CA PHE A 167 -1.22 9.16 10.96
C PHE A 167 -0.27 10.04 10.12
N THR A 168 0.76 10.60 10.74
CA THR A 168 1.78 11.40 10.03
C THR A 168 2.54 10.54 9.02
N ALA A 169 2.83 9.29 9.36
CA ALA A 169 3.48 8.33 8.45
C ALA A 169 2.62 8.03 7.22
N ALA A 170 1.29 8.02 7.33
CA ALA A 170 0.39 7.82 6.21
C ALA A 170 0.28 9.04 5.27
N LEU A 171 0.62 10.26 5.74
CA LEU A 171 0.61 11.46 4.90
C LEU A 171 1.86 11.58 4.02
N ILE A 172 3.02 11.12 4.50
CA ILE A 172 4.29 11.26 3.78
C ILE A 172 4.26 10.54 2.40
N PRO A 173 3.78 9.28 2.28
CA PRO A 173 3.71 8.59 1.01
C PRO A 173 2.79 9.30 0.00
N ILE A 174 1.81 10.10 0.41
CA ILE A 174 0.97 10.86 -0.53
C ILE A 174 1.85 11.83 -1.33
N VAL A 175 2.73 12.57 -0.65
CA VAL A 175 3.69 13.47 -1.32
C VAL A 175 4.66 12.67 -2.18
N LEU A 176 5.16 11.54 -1.67
CA LEU A 176 6.08 10.67 -2.43
C LEU A 176 5.42 10.07 -3.68
N MET A 177 4.13 9.73 -3.62
CA MET A 177 3.36 9.22 -4.76
C MET A 177 3.16 10.29 -5.83
N VAL A 178 2.94 11.55 -5.43
CA VAL A 178 2.90 12.68 -6.40
C VAL A 178 4.25 12.85 -7.08
N ILE A 179 5.36 12.84 -6.32
CA ILE A 179 6.71 12.93 -6.89
C ILE A 179 6.99 11.75 -7.82
N GLN A 180 6.67 10.53 -7.37
CA GLN A 180 6.79 9.31 -8.15
C GLN A 180 6.02 9.41 -9.46
N TYR A 181 4.77 9.88 -9.43
CA TYR A 181 3.95 10.05 -10.62
C TYR A 181 4.58 11.03 -11.60
N ILE A 182 5.03 12.21 -11.14
CA ILE A 182 5.71 13.20 -11.97
C ILE A 182 6.97 12.59 -12.63
N VAL A 183 7.80 11.88 -11.86
CA VAL A 183 9.00 11.22 -12.37
C VAL A 183 8.65 10.18 -13.44
N ILE A 184 7.66 9.33 -13.19
CA ILE A 184 7.20 8.30 -14.14
C ILE A 184 6.66 8.95 -15.42
N THR A 185 5.87 10.02 -15.32
CA THR A 185 5.35 10.75 -16.49
C THR A 185 6.48 11.33 -17.33
N ILE A 186 7.50 11.94 -16.69
CA ILE A 186 8.67 12.47 -17.39
C ILE A 186 9.44 11.34 -18.11
N LEU A 187 9.68 10.23 -17.43
CA LEU A 187 10.35 9.07 -18.01
C LEU A 187 9.56 8.48 -19.19
N GLY A 188 8.22 8.51 -19.12
CA GLY A 188 7.32 7.99 -20.14
C GLY A 188 7.45 8.65 -21.52
N PHE A 189 8.08 9.82 -21.62
CA PHE A 189 8.35 10.47 -22.92
C PHE A 189 9.45 9.79 -23.74
N THR A 190 10.21 8.85 -23.15
CA THR A 190 11.32 8.17 -23.83
C THR A 190 11.23 6.66 -23.68
N ILE A 191 11.69 5.93 -24.70
CA ILE A 191 11.73 4.45 -24.65
C ILE A 191 12.63 3.96 -23.51
N ILE A 192 13.78 4.60 -23.31
CA ILE A 192 14.70 4.28 -22.21
C ILE A 192 14.04 4.58 -20.85
N GLY A 193 13.32 5.70 -20.74
CA GLY A 193 12.64 6.05 -19.51
C GLY A 193 11.54 5.07 -19.14
N LEU A 194 10.79 4.50 -20.11
CA LEU A 194 9.83 3.43 -19.85
C LEU A 194 10.47 2.20 -19.20
N ILE A 195 11.71 1.84 -19.58
CA ILE A 195 12.46 0.74 -18.95
C ILE A 195 12.83 1.09 -17.49
N LEU A 196 13.05 2.36 -17.17
CA LEU A 196 13.40 2.83 -15.83
C LEU A 196 12.22 2.92 -14.87
N VAL A 197 10.97 2.95 -15.37
CA VAL A 197 9.74 3.04 -14.56
C VAL A 197 9.69 2.02 -13.42
N PRO A 198 9.89 0.70 -13.63
CA PRO A 198 9.83 -0.27 -12.54
C PRO A 198 10.91 -0.05 -11.46
N PHE A 199 12.10 0.44 -11.83
CA PHE A 199 13.18 0.73 -10.87
C PHE A 199 12.81 1.92 -9.96
N VAL A 200 12.26 2.98 -10.55
CA VAL A 200 11.69 4.11 -9.80
C VAL A 200 10.56 3.63 -8.91
N TYR A 201 9.66 2.79 -9.45
CA TYR A 201 8.53 2.27 -8.71
C TYR A 201 8.96 1.50 -7.45
N PHE A 202 9.94 0.60 -7.61
CA PHE A 202 10.52 -0.15 -6.50
C PHE A 202 11.15 0.76 -5.45
N TYR A 203 11.97 1.73 -5.86
CA TYR A 203 12.62 2.68 -4.94
C TYR A 203 11.59 3.38 -4.04
N PHE A 204 10.53 3.95 -4.62
CA PHE A 204 9.50 4.64 -3.86
C PHE A 204 8.76 3.70 -2.90
N HIS A 205 8.40 2.49 -3.33
CA HIS A 205 7.72 1.52 -2.47
C HIS A 205 8.59 1.07 -1.30
N LEU A 206 9.91 0.93 -1.52
CA LEU A 206 10.87 0.62 -0.47
C LEU A 206 10.96 1.76 0.57
N VAL A 207 10.98 3.01 0.12
CA VAL A 207 10.96 4.19 1.00
C VAL A 207 9.66 4.23 1.81
N ILE A 208 8.52 3.98 1.17
CA ILE A 208 7.19 4.03 1.79
C ILE A 208 7.05 2.97 2.88
N ILE A 209 7.36 1.71 2.60
CA ILE A 209 7.23 0.64 3.60
C ILE A 209 8.19 0.86 4.78
N ARG A 210 9.37 1.44 4.51
CA ARG A 210 10.33 1.84 5.55
C ARG A 210 9.75 2.93 6.46
N ILE A 211 9.06 3.93 5.92
CA ILE A 211 8.40 4.99 6.71
C ILE A 211 7.33 4.38 7.63
N PHE A 212 6.49 3.49 7.10
CA PHE A 212 5.49 2.79 7.92
C PHE A 212 6.13 1.91 8.99
N GLY A 213 7.22 1.21 8.68
CA GLY A 213 7.98 0.42 9.64
C GLY A 213 8.53 1.27 10.80
N ILE A 214 9.06 2.46 10.52
CA ILE A 214 9.55 3.39 11.56
C ILE A 214 8.39 3.86 12.43
N ALA A 215 7.22 4.14 11.83
CA ALA A 215 6.03 4.55 12.56
C ALA A 215 5.59 3.46 13.54
N PHE A 216 5.52 2.22 13.03
CA PHE A 216 5.16 1.05 13.80
C PHE A 216 6.10 0.83 14.99
N ARG A 217 7.42 0.93 14.76
CA ARG A 217 8.45 0.85 15.82
C ARG A 217 8.22 1.87 16.92
N ASN A 218 7.95 3.12 16.55
CA ASN A 218 7.80 4.22 17.51
C ASN A 218 6.56 4.07 18.40
N VAL A 219 5.54 3.34 17.94
CA VAL A 219 4.36 3.03 18.75
C VAL A 219 4.63 1.85 19.68
N VAL A 220 5.14 0.74 19.14
CA VAL A 220 5.39 -0.50 19.90
C VAL A 220 6.57 -0.38 20.87
N GLY A 221 7.46 0.59 20.68
CA GLY A 221 8.57 0.88 21.61
C GLY A 221 8.19 1.73 22.83
N ARG A 222 6.90 2.11 23.00
CA ARG A 222 6.45 2.92 24.14
C ARG A 222 6.19 2.03 25.37
N PRO A 223 6.63 2.42 26.57
CA PRO A 223 6.25 1.69 27.79
C PRO A 223 4.72 1.72 27.95
N GLY A 224 4.09 0.54 28.01
CA GLY A 224 2.64 0.39 28.21
C GLY A 224 1.86 -0.19 27.03
N ILE A 225 2.53 -0.54 25.92
CA ILE A 225 2.03 -1.32 24.77
C ILE A 225 3.05 -2.44 24.50
#